data_AF-A0A2T1CP46-F1
#
_entry.id   AF-A0A2T1CP46-F1
#
_cell.length_a   1.000
_cell.length_b   1.000
_cell.length_c   1.000
_cell.angle_alpha   90.00
_cell.angle_beta   90.00
_cell.angle_gamma   90.00
#
_symmetry.space_group_name_H-M   'P 1'
#
loop_
_entity.id
_entity.type
_entity.pdbx_description
1 polymer ?
#
loop_
_entity_poly.entity_id
_entity_poly.type
_entity_poly.pdbx_seq_one_letter_code
_entity_poly.pdbx_strand_id
1 'polypeptide(L)'
;MVAHPSQSSIVPSSTPEAAPAEALLPEQILAKLQQLPSEQQQQVLDFVDFLAHKHSPQPLQKTIWEKIDERMARIPPEEWEEMPTDASYQHDHYLYDMPKREV
;
A
#
# COMPACT_ATOMS: atom_id res chain seq x y z
N MET A 1 -35.26 -57.59 -39.80
CA MET A 1 -34.86 -56.23 -39.36
C MET A 1 -33.67 -56.40 -38.43
N VAL A 2 -32.46 -56.19 -38.95
CA VAL A 2 -31.22 -56.23 -38.18
C VAL A 2 -30.86 -54.80 -37.80
N ALA A 3 -30.90 -54.47 -36.51
CA ALA A 3 -30.45 -53.18 -36.00
C ALA A 3 -29.07 -53.37 -35.38
N HIS A 4 -28.08 -52.66 -35.95
CA HIS A 4 -26.69 -52.68 -35.56
C HIS A 4 -26.46 -52.03 -34.16
N PRO A 5 -25.39 -52.42 -33.44
CA PRO A 5 -24.98 -51.78 -32.19
C PRO A 5 -24.22 -50.48 -32.44
N SER A 6 -24.67 -49.36 -31.87
CA SER A 6 -23.92 -48.10 -31.84
C SER A 6 -22.84 -48.16 -30.77
N GLN A 7 -21.62 -48.49 -31.19
CA GLN A 7 -20.41 -48.11 -30.46
C GLN A 7 -20.26 -46.59 -30.55
N SER A 8 -20.31 -45.88 -29.41
CA SER A 8 -19.89 -44.49 -29.32
C SER A 8 -18.52 -44.46 -28.63
N SER A 9 -17.48 -44.45 -29.46
CA SER A 9 -16.11 -44.26 -29.04
C SER A 9 -15.78 -42.77 -29.09
N ILE A 10 -14.91 -42.36 -28.16
CA ILE A 10 -14.06 -41.14 -28.19
C ILE A 10 -14.74 -39.85 -27.72
N VAL A 11 -14.43 -39.48 -26.48
CA VAL A 11 -13.61 -38.28 -26.19
C VAL A 11 -12.97 -38.44 -24.80
N PRO A 12 -11.63 -38.57 -24.68
CA PRO A 12 -10.96 -38.00 -23.53
C PRO A 12 -10.96 -36.49 -23.78
N SER A 13 -11.90 -35.76 -23.17
CA SER A 13 -11.68 -34.32 -22.98
C SER A 13 -10.57 -34.19 -21.95
N SER A 14 -9.33 -34.29 -22.44
CA SER A 14 -8.24 -33.52 -21.88
C SER A 14 -8.71 -32.08 -21.90
N THR A 15 -9.15 -31.58 -20.75
CA THR A 15 -9.11 -30.16 -20.48
C THR A 15 -7.63 -29.76 -20.66
N PRO A 16 -7.27 -28.90 -21.62
CA PRO A 16 -6.10 -28.08 -21.42
C PRO A 16 -6.59 -27.00 -20.44
N GLU A 17 -6.64 -27.33 -19.15
CA GLU A 17 -6.89 -26.33 -18.13
C GLU A 17 -5.64 -25.46 -18.12
N ALA A 18 -5.73 -24.37 -18.85
CA ALA A 18 -4.70 -23.35 -18.98
C ALA A 18 -4.50 -22.67 -17.62
N ALA A 19 -3.80 -23.35 -16.72
CA ALA A 19 -3.21 -22.76 -15.53
C ALA A 19 -1.90 -23.51 -15.20
N PRO A 20 -0.74 -23.01 -15.65
CA PRO A 20 0.46 -23.28 -14.86
C PRO A 20 1.50 -22.16 -14.83
N ALA A 21 1.20 -20.91 -15.24
CA ALA A 21 2.22 -19.86 -15.19
C ALA A 21 2.46 -19.33 -13.77
N GLU A 22 1.40 -19.17 -12.96
CA GLU A 22 1.51 -18.53 -11.64
C GLU A 22 1.93 -19.49 -10.52
N ALA A 23 1.60 -20.79 -10.63
CA ALA A 23 1.96 -21.80 -9.62
C ALA A 23 3.44 -22.21 -9.64
N LEU A 24 4.14 -22.01 -10.76
CA LEU A 24 5.56 -22.36 -10.90
C LEU A 24 6.52 -21.31 -10.31
N LEU A 25 6.05 -20.08 -10.11
CA LEU A 25 6.84 -18.99 -9.55
C LEU A 25 7.35 -19.28 -8.11
N PRO A 26 6.50 -19.68 -7.13
CA PRO A 26 6.96 -19.96 -5.77
C PRO A 26 7.97 -21.12 -5.72
N GLU A 27 7.75 -22.18 -6.50
CA GLU A 27 8.68 -23.32 -6.57
C GLU A 27 10.04 -22.92 -7.16
N GLN A 28 10.04 -22.10 -8.23
CA GLN A 28 11.29 -21.60 -8.81
C GLN A 28 12.07 -20.70 -7.85
N ILE A 29 11.37 -19.86 -7.09
CA ILE A 29 11.98 -18.98 -6.09
C ILE A 29 12.65 -19.83 -5.00
N LEU A 30 11.97 -20.85 -4.48
CA LEU A 30 12.53 -21.73 -3.46
C LEU A 30 13.77 -22.48 -3.95
N ALA A 31 13.71 -23.04 -5.17
CA ALA A 31 14.83 -23.75 -5.78
C ALA A 31 16.06 -22.83 -5.95
N LYS A 32 15.85 -21.58 -6.40
CA LYS A 32 16.92 -20.59 -6.53
C LYS A 32 17.48 -20.17 -5.16
N LEU A 33 16.63 -20.02 -4.15
CA LEU A 33 17.03 -19.61 -2.80
C LEU A 33 17.97 -20.64 -2.15
N GLN A 34 17.73 -21.93 -2.38
CA GLN A 34 18.59 -23.02 -1.87
C GLN A 34 19.98 -23.07 -2.51
N GLN A 35 20.16 -22.52 -3.71
CA GLN A 35 21.46 -22.46 -4.40
C GLN A 35 22.29 -21.25 -3.98
N LEU A 36 21.71 -20.28 -3.28
CA LEU A 36 22.40 -19.08 -2.83
C LEU A 36 23.13 -19.32 -1.49
N PRO A 37 24.29 -18.68 -1.27
CA PRO A 37 24.93 -18.63 0.04
C PRO A 37 24.09 -17.85 1.05
N SER A 38 24.28 -18.13 2.34
CA SER A 38 23.46 -17.60 3.44
C SER A 38 23.39 -16.06 3.50
N GLU A 39 24.47 -15.37 3.13
CA GLU A 39 24.48 -13.90 3.06
C GLU A 39 23.50 -13.36 2.00
N GLN A 40 23.41 -14.04 0.85
CA GLN A 40 22.48 -13.66 -0.21
C GLN A 40 21.04 -14.08 0.12
N GLN A 41 20.85 -15.17 0.88
CA GLN A 41 19.53 -15.53 1.40
C GLN A 41 18.99 -14.46 2.35
N GLN A 42 19.85 -13.87 3.18
CA GLN A 42 19.47 -12.75 4.05
C GLN A 42 19.04 -11.52 3.24
N GLN A 43 19.76 -11.18 2.17
CA GLN A 43 19.38 -10.07 1.28
C GLN A 43 18.02 -10.29 0.61
N VAL A 44 17.69 -11.53 0.24
CA VAL A 44 16.38 -11.86 -0.32
C VAL A 44 15.28 -11.76 0.73
N LEU A 45 15.54 -12.20 1.97
CA LEU A 45 14.59 -12.01 3.08
C LEU A 45 14.30 -10.53 3.31
N ASP A 46 15.33 -9.69 3.42
CA ASP A 46 15.18 -8.24 3.59
C ASP A 46 14.38 -7.61 2.44
N PHE A 47 14.59 -8.09 1.21
CA PHE A 47 13.85 -7.62 0.04
C PHE A 47 12.37 -8.06 0.07
N VAL A 48 12.08 -9.30 0.46
CA VAL A 48 10.71 -9.80 0.60
C VAL A 48 9.98 -9.05 1.72
N ASP A 49 10.65 -8.80 2.84
CA ASP A 49 10.12 -7.98 3.93
C ASP A 49 9.85 -6.56 3.44
N PHE A 50 10.76 -5.96 2.67
CA PHE A 50 10.54 -4.65 2.05
C PHE A 50 9.31 -4.65 1.12
N LEU A 51 9.15 -5.66 0.27
CA LEU A 51 7.98 -5.77 -0.61
C LEU A 51 6.68 -5.93 0.20
N ALA A 52 6.71 -6.76 1.24
CA ALA A 52 5.58 -6.94 2.14
C ALA A 52 5.20 -5.61 2.82
N HIS A 53 6.16 -4.84 3.32
CA HIS A 53 5.90 -3.53 3.94
C HIS A 53 5.46 -2.46 2.94
N LYS A 54 5.99 -2.48 1.71
CA LYS A 54 5.65 -1.53 0.66
C LYS A 54 4.22 -1.72 0.14
N HIS A 55 3.77 -2.97 0.04
CA HIS A 55 2.45 -3.33 -0.48
C HIS A 55 1.42 -3.62 0.62
N SER A 56 1.86 -3.71 1.88
CA SER A 56 0.93 -3.70 3.00
C SER A 56 0.21 -2.36 3.00
N PRO A 57 -1.14 -2.33 2.94
CA PRO A 57 -1.88 -1.10 3.15
C PRO A 57 -1.56 -0.68 4.58
N GLN A 58 -0.62 0.27 4.71
CA GLN A 58 -0.41 0.93 5.99
C GLN A 58 -1.80 1.38 6.47
N PRO A 59 -2.20 1.12 7.72
CA PRO A 59 -3.51 1.53 8.21
C PRO A 59 -3.63 3.01 7.93
N LEU A 60 -4.50 3.39 6.98
CA LEU A 60 -4.55 4.70 6.32
C LEU A 60 -4.11 5.80 7.30
N GLN A 61 -2.80 6.06 7.34
CA GLN A 61 -2.25 6.99 8.31
C GLN A 61 -2.69 8.32 7.74
N LYS A 62 -3.69 8.94 8.39
CA LYS A 62 -4.22 10.23 7.97
C LYS A 62 -3.05 11.14 7.63
N THR A 63 -3.07 11.66 6.41
CA THR A 63 -2.09 12.64 5.94
C THR A 63 -2.07 13.83 6.90
N ILE A 64 -0.98 14.61 6.84
CA ILE A 64 -0.88 15.83 7.64
C ILE A 64 -2.08 16.75 7.36
N TRP A 65 -2.55 16.80 6.11
CA TRP A 65 -3.72 17.56 5.71
C TRP A 65 -5.02 17.06 6.34
N GLU A 66 -5.27 15.75 6.34
CA GLU A 66 -6.47 15.17 6.99
C GLU A 66 -6.46 15.41 8.50
N LYS A 67 -5.28 15.39 9.13
CA LYS A 67 -5.13 15.72 10.55
C LYS A 67 -5.40 17.20 10.84
N ILE A 68 -4.97 18.10 9.95
CA ILE A 68 -5.26 19.52 10.04
C ILE A 68 -6.77 19.75 9.87
N ASP A 69 -7.38 19.18 8.85
CA ASP A 69 -8.81 19.35 8.55
C ASP A 69 -9.70 18.88 9.73
N GLU A 70 -9.40 17.70 10.29
CA GLU A 70 -10.09 17.20 11.49
C GLU A 70 -9.95 18.14 12.69
N ARG A 71 -8.80 18.81 12.84
CA ARG A 71 -8.56 19.75 13.93
C ARG A 71 -9.28 21.07 13.69
N MET A 72 -9.25 21.57 12.46
CA MET A 72 -9.90 22.82 12.06
C MET A 72 -11.42 22.73 12.18
N ALA A 73 -12.00 21.57 11.84
CA ALA A 73 -13.44 21.31 11.97
C ALA A 73 -13.97 21.33 13.42
N ARG A 74 -13.08 21.29 14.42
CA ARG A 74 -13.44 21.37 15.84
C ARG A 74 -13.40 22.79 16.42
N ILE A 75 -12.83 23.75 15.68
CA ILE A 75 -12.68 25.12 16.15
C ILE A 75 -13.99 25.88 15.88
N PRO A 76 -14.62 26.46 16.91
CA PRO A 76 -15.87 27.19 16.76
C PRO A 76 -15.67 28.51 15.97
N PRO A 77 -16.69 29.00 15.25
CA PRO A 77 -16.61 30.21 14.41
C PRO A 77 -16.22 31.46 15.20
N GLU A 78 -16.57 31.55 16.48
CA GLU A 78 -16.23 32.68 17.34
C GLU A 78 -14.72 32.81 17.56
N GLU A 79 -13.98 31.68 17.62
CA GLU A 79 -12.52 31.71 17.74
C GLU A 79 -11.85 32.16 16.43
N TRP A 80 -12.48 31.92 15.28
CA TRP A 80 -11.99 32.40 13.98
C TRP A 80 -12.11 33.93 13.85
N GLU A 81 -13.10 34.55 14.50
CA GLU A 81 -13.33 35.99 14.46
C GLU A 81 -12.30 36.78 15.30
N GLU A 82 -11.81 36.17 16.38
CA GLU A 82 -10.77 36.75 17.25
C GLU A 82 -9.36 36.63 16.65
N MET A 83 -9.18 35.81 15.61
CA MET A 83 -7.91 35.64 14.93
C MET A 83 -7.51 36.87 14.10
N PRO A 84 -6.21 37.16 13.99
CA PRO A 84 -5.73 38.26 13.17
C PRO A 84 -5.92 37.93 11.69
N THR A 85 -6.13 38.95 10.85
CA THR A 85 -6.40 38.79 9.41
C THR A 85 -5.34 37.97 8.67
N ASP A 86 -4.09 38.02 9.14
CA ASP A 86 -2.94 37.30 8.58
C ASP A 86 -2.59 36.01 9.34
N ALA A 87 -3.42 35.61 10.31
CA ALA A 87 -3.21 34.49 11.22
C ALA A 87 -1.90 34.54 12.03
N SER A 88 -1.27 35.71 12.20
CA SER A 88 -0.01 35.84 12.95
C SER A 88 0.06 37.10 13.83
N TYR A 89 0.03 36.93 15.15
CA TYR A 89 0.17 38.06 16.09
C TYR A 89 1.60 38.63 16.18
N GLN A 90 2.62 37.83 15.84
CA GLN A 90 4.02 38.15 16.12
C GLN A 90 4.92 38.05 14.89
N HIS A 91 4.34 38.16 13.68
CA HIS A 91 5.07 38.05 12.42
C HIS A 91 6.35 38.92 12.42
N ASP A 92 6.22 40.19 12.82
CA ASP A 92 7.35 41.13 12.84
C ASP A 92 8.43 40.77 13.87
N HIS A 93 8.05 40.15 14.98
CA HIS A 93 9.00 39.67 15.98
C HIS A 93 9.84 38.51 15.43
N TYR A 94 9.18 37.54 14.78
CA TYR A 94 9.84 36.34 14.28
C TYR A 94 10.63 36.56 12.99
N LEU A 95 10.25 37.54 12.17
CA LEU A 95 10.95 37.85 10.91
C LEU A 95 11.99 38.96 11.05
N TYR A 96 11.79 39.92 11.96
CA TYR A 96 12.59 41.14 12.02
C TYR A 96 13.17 41.45 13.42
N ASP A 97 13.10 40.51 14.37
CA ASP A 97 13.56 40.69 15.76
C ASP A 97 12.95 41.92 16.48
N MET A 98 11.77 42.36 16.02
CA MET A 98 11.03 43.44 16.68
C MET A 98 10.55 43.00 18.07
N PRO A 99 10.35 43.92 19.03
CA PRO A 99 9.80 43.57 20.33
C PRO A 99 8.42 42.91 20.19
N LYS A 100 8.12 41.93 21.06
CA LYS A 100 6.84 41.23 21.07
C LYS A 100 5.70 42.22 21.34
N ARG A 101 4.65 42.14 20.53
CA ARG A 101 3.39 42.84 20.80
C ARG A 101 2.68 42.12 21.94
N GLU A 102 2.26 42.88 22.96
CA GLU A 102 1.35 42.39 23.98
C GLU A 102 -0.02 42.20 23.32
N VAL A 103 -0.53 40.97 23.38
CA VAL A 103 -1.86 40.57 22.92
C VAL A 103 -2.83 40.56 24.08
#